data_AF-A0A1E3X3C3-F1
#
_entry.id   AF-A0A1E3X3C3-F1
#
_cell.length_a   1.000
_cell.length_b   1.000
_cell.length_c   1.000
_cell.angle_alpha   90.00
_cell.angle_beta   90.00
_cell.angle_gamma   90.00
#
_symmetry.space_group_name_H-M   'P 1'
#
loop_
_entity.id
_entity.type
_entity.pdbx_description
1 polymer ?
#
loop_
_entity_poly.entity_id
_entity_poly.type
_entity_poly.pdbx_seq_one_letter_code
_entity_poly.pdbx_strand_id
1 'polypeptide(L)'
;MFKIKLNLNIKKYLTYVVFFIIFFSISSIAMILLKKRVEDQLGGYYAAKLLEKSSEEVVEQTEVKEPLRILKQLSPDEIKGFLVELRQRIDLYENKVALLDKKEKEIDSVKADIESHKKELISMRGKLDGALLLISKERVDLDNDLIVFDKSERKNLKHLANVYASMEASKAAGILSQLNSETGAKVMASMPSRKSAKILAEIDPATAASISEQIKKLEFVNKTSEEAFKQRNLKKTCCNISGYGSGQYLIHHEEDGL
;
A
#
# COMPACT_ATOMS: atom_id res chain seq x y z
N MET A 1 28.49 4.69 12.22
CA MET A 1 27.73 3.94 11.18
C MET A 1 27.65 2.48 11.61
N PHE A 2 26.59 2.09 12.34
CA PHE A 2 26.46 0.73 12.90
C PHE A 2 25.78 -0.21 11.88
N LYS A 3 26.53 -1.19 11.35
CA LYS A 3 25.99 -2.29 10.55
C LYS A 3 25.57 -3.44 11.49
N ILE A 4 24.30 -3.53 11.81
CA ILE A 4 23.74 -4.68 12.54
C ILE A 4 23.53 -5.82 11.53
N LYS A 5 24.33 -6.88 11.63
CA LYS A 5 24.13 -8.14 10.89
C LYS A 5 23.15 -9.02 11.66
N LEU A 6 21.87 -8.96 11.32
CA LEU A 6 20.86 -9.89 11.84
C LEU A 6 20.86 -11.17 10.98
N ASN A 7 21.48 -12.24 11.50
CA ASN A 7 21.36 -13.59 10.94
C ASN A 7 20.03 -14.21 11.42
N LEU A 8 18.93 -13.82 10.77
CA LEU A 8 17.60 -14.36 11.07
C LEU A 8 17.39 -15.70 10.36
N ASN A 9 17.11 -16.75 11.15
CA ASN A 9 16.88 -18.10 10.66
C ASN A 9 15.45 -18.20 10.08
N ILE A 10 15.30 -17.79 8.82
CA ILE A 10 14.01 -17.59 8.11
C ILE A 10 13.02 -18.75 8.27
N LYS A 11 13.51 -20.00 8.30
CA LYS A 11 12.65 -21.18 8.43
C LYS A 11 11.86 -21.21 9.74
N LYS A 12 12.45 -20.78 10.86
CA LYS A 12 11.74 -20.73 12.15
C LYS A 12 10.69 -19.63 12.15
N TYR A 13 11.00 -18.48 11.56
CA TYR A 13 10.09 -17.34 11.52
C TYR A 13 8.86 -17.60 10.65
N LEU A 14 9.04 -18.32 9.54
CA LEU A 14 7.93 -18.72 8.67
C LEU A 14 6.85 -19.51 9.44
N THR A 15 7.27 -20.44 10.32
CA THR A 15 6.34 -21.22 11.15
C THR A 15 5.56 -20.34 12.14
N TYR A 16 6.22 -19.36 12.77
CA TYR A 16 5.55 -18.42 13.68
C TYR A 16 4.55 -17.51 12.94
N VAL A 17 4.90 -17.04 11.73
CA VAL A 17 4.00 -16.20 10.93
C VAL A 17 2.73 -16.95 10.53
N VAL A 18 2.86 -18.21 10.09
CA VAL A 18 1.69 -19.05 9.74
C VAL A 18 0.82 -19.30 10.98
N PHE A 19 1.42 -19.61 12.13
CA PHE A 19 0.68 -19.79 13.38
C PHE A 19 -0.07 -18.52 13.79
N PHE A 20 0.56 -17.35 13.63
CA PHE A 20 -0.05 -16.07 13.95
C PHE A 20 -1.26 -15.75 13.06
N ILE A 21 -1.18 -16.05 11.75
CA ILE A 21 -2.31 -15.84 10.82
C ILE A 21 -3.50 -16.72 11.22
N ILE A 22 -3.25 -17.99 11.56
CA ILE A 22 -4.31 -18.92 12.00
C ILE A 22 -4.94 -18.42 13.31
N PHE A 23 -4.13 -18.02 14.27
CA PHE A 23 -4.61 -17.50 15.56
C PHE A 23 -5.44 -16.23 15.39
N PHE A 24 -4.98 -15.30 14.53
CA PHE A 24 -5.69 -14.06 14.24
C PHE A 24 -7.05 -14.32 13.56
N SER A 25 -7.10 -15.31 12.66
CA SER A 25 -8.34 -15.70 11.98
C SER A 25 -9.39 -16.25 12.97
N ILE A 26 -8.96 -17.10 13.90
CA ILE A 26 -9.83 -17.65 14.95
C ILE A 26 -10.32 -16.54 15.90
N SER A 27 -9.43 -15.62 16.29
CA SER A 27 -9.78 -14.48 17.15
C SER A 27 -10.81 -13.56 16.50
N SER A 28 -10.68 -13.28 15.20
CA SER A 28 -11.63 -12.45 14.46
C SER A 28 -13.02 -13.08 14.40
N ILE A 29 -13.12 -14.39 14.19
CA ILE A 29 -14.42 -15.11 14.19
C ILE A 29 -15.07 -15.03 15.58
N ALA A 30 -14.28 -15.24 16.65
CA ALA A 30 -14.78 -15.12 18.02
C ALA A 30 -15.32 -13.71 18.33
N MET A 31 -14.64 -12.67 17.85
CA MET A 31 -15.04 -11.28 18.05
C MET A 31 -16.36 -10.95 17.33
N ILE A 32 -16.56 -11.47 16.11
CA ILE A 32 -17.81 -11.30 15.35
C ILE A 32 -18.98 -11.97 16.09
N LEU A 33 -18.78 -13.19 16.63
CA LEU A 33 -19.81 -13.90 17.40
C LEU A 33 -20.15 -13.19 18.71
N LEU A 34 -19.15 -12.67 19.42
CA LEU A 34 -19.35 -11.85 20.62
C LEU A 34 -20.14 -10.57 20.30
N LYS A 35 -19.79 -9.87 19.21
CA LYS A 35 -20.48 -8.66 18.79
C LYS A 35 -21.96 -8.92 18.52
N LYS A 36 -22.28 -10.00 17.79
CA LYS A 36 -23.67 -10.39 17.49
C LYS A 36 -24.47 -10.65 18.77
N ARG A 37 -23.89 -11.38 19.73
CA ARG A 37 -24.54 -11.64 21.03
C ARG A 37 -24.80 -10.35 21.83
N VAL A 38 -23.89 -9.38 21.78
CA VAL A 38 -24.06 -8.09 22.47
C VAL A 38 -25.15 -7.25 21.79
N GLU A 39 -25.19 -7.20 20.45
CA GLU A 39 -26.24 -6.49 19.70
C GLU A 39 -27.63 -7.08 19.98
N ASP A 40 -27.76 -8.41 20.04
CA ASP A 40 -29.03 -9.07 20.37
C ASP A 40 -29.50 -8.74 21.80
N GLN A 41 -28.58 -8.68 22.79
CA GLN A 41 -28.92 -8.31 24.16
C GLN A 41 -29.22 -6.82 24.33
N LEU A 42 -28.49 -5.94 23.65
CA LEU A 42 -28.74 -4.50 23.70
C LEU A 42 -30.05 -4.14 22.99
N GLY A 43 -30.34 -4.75 21.84
CA GLY A 43 -31.57 -4.54 21.08
C GLY A 43 -32.81 -4.86 21.91
N GLY A 44 -32.78 -5.96 22.67
CA GLY A 44 -33.85 -6.31 23.60
C GLY A 44 -34.04 -5.30 24.73
N TYR A 45 -32.95 -4.81 25.32
CA TYR A 45 -33.01 -3.82 26.40
C TYR A 45 -33.58 -2.47 25.95
N TYR A 46 -33.15 -1.95 24.80
CA TYR A 46 -33.65 -0.68 24.27
C TYR A 46 -35.08 -0.79 23.76
N ALA A 47 -35.45 -1.90 23.11
CA ALA A 47 -36.83 -2.13 22.69
C ALA A 47 -37.79 -2.22 23.88
N ALA A 48 -37.43 -2.95 24.95
CA ALA A 48 -38.23 -3.03 26.16
C ALA A 48 -38.39 -1.67 26.84
N LYS A 49 -37.31 -0.88 26.91
CA LYS A 49 -37.33 0.47 27.51
C LYS A 49 -38.09 1.49 26.67
N LEU A 50 -38.10 1.36 25.34
CA LEU A 50 -38.96 2.16 24.47
C LEU A 50 -40.43 1.81 24.68
N LEU A 51 -40.75 0.53 24.87
CA LEU A 51 -42.10 0.05 25.09
C LEU A 51 -42.63 0.51 26.46
N GLU A 52 -41.81 0.45 27.50
CA GLU A 52 -42.10 0.96 28.85
C GLU A 52 -42.37 2.47 28.83
N LYS A 53 -41.55 3.23 28.08
CA LYS A 53 -41.74 4.69 27.92
C LYS A 53 -42.97 5.04 27.07
N SER A 54 -43.32 4.22 26.08
CA SER A 54 -44.54 4.41 25.28
C SER A 54 -45.82 4.02 26.05
N SER A 55 -45.72 3.11 27.03
CA SER A 55 -46.85 2.77 27.90
C SER A 55 -47.08 3.79 29.01
N GLU A 56 -46.08 4.62 29.35
CA GLU A 56 -46.25 5.78 30.25
C GLU A 56 -46.84 7.01 29.54
N GLU A 57 -46.78 7.10 28.21
CA GLU A 57 -47.33 8.24 27.43
C GLU A 57 -48.80 8.06 26.98
N VAL A 58 -49.48 6.99 27.39
CA VAL A 58 -50.92 6.78 27.12
C VAL A 58 -51.71 6.69 28.42
N VAL A 59 -51.62 7.73 29.26
CA VAL A 59 -52.68 8.06 30.21
C VAL A 59 -52.83 9.58 30.20
N GLU A 60 -54.09 10.02 30.22
CA GLU A 60 -54.55 11.38 30.49
C GLU A 60 -54.78 12.33 29.30
N GLN A 61 -55.68 11.93 28.40
CA GLN A 61 -56.78 12.81 28.03
C GLN A 61 -57.92 12.64 29.05
N THR A 62 -57.73 13.17 30.25
CA THR A 62 -58.81 13.34 31.23
C THR A 62 -59.18 14.82 31.29
N GLU A 63 -60.48 15.07 31.36
CA GLU A 63 -61.15 16.36 31.25
C GLU A 63 -60.45 17.51 32.00
N VAL A 64 -60.11 18.55 31.25
CA VAL A 64 -59.65 19.86 31.74
C VAL A 64 -60.82 20.58 32.42
N LYS A 65 -61.24 20.16 33.61
CA LYS A 65 -62.18 20.92 34.46
C LYS A 65 -61.86 20.95 35.95
N GLU A 66 -60.89 20.18 36.45
CA GLU A 66 -60.58 20.14 37.89
C GLU A 66 -59.15 20.49 38.41
N PRO A 67 -58.17 21.03 37.66
CA PRO A 67 -56.91 21.46 38.29
C PRO A 67 -57.07 22.71 39.18
N LEU A 68 -58.18 23.45 39.05
CA LEU A 68 -58.40 24.72 39.77
C LEU A 68 -58.78 24.57 41.25
N ARG A 69 -59.11 23.36 41.73
CA ARG A 69 -59.44 23.16 43.16
C ARG A 69 -58.21 22.97 44.05
N ILE A 70 -57.10 22.46 43.50
CA ILE A 70 -55.84 22.27 44.24
C ILE A 70 -55.14 23.63 44.46
N LEU A 71 -55.20 24.54 43.49
CA LEU A 71 -54.60 25.88 43.59
C LEU A 71 -55.25 26.78 44.65
N LYS A 72 -56.44 26.43 45.17
CA LYS A 72 -57.16 27.24 46.17
C LYS A 72 -56.69 27.01 47.62
N GLN A 73 -55.88 25.97 47.86
CA GLN A 73 -55.33 25.65 49.19
C GLN A 73 -53.86 26.08 49.36
N LEU A 74 -53.19 26.50 48.30
CA LEU A 74 -51.81 26.97 48.39
C LEU A 74 -51.78 28.38 48.97
N SER A 75 -50.94 28.56 49.98
CA SER A 75 -50.67 29.88 50.56
C SER A 75 -50.06 30.79 49.47
N PRO A 76 -50.39 32.10 49.45
CA PRO A 76 -49.81 33.06 48.52
C PRO A 76 -48.26 33.02 48.47
N ASP A 77 -47.60 32.62 49.54
CA ASP A 77 -46.13 32.52 49.60
C ASP A 77 -45.60 31.23 48.95
N GLU A 78 -46.36 30.14 48.96
CA GLU A 78 -46.01 28.90 48.24
C GLU A 78 -46.10 29.14 46.72
N ILE A 79 -47.13 29.87 46.27
CA ILE A 79 -47.30 30.26 44.86
C ILE A 79 -46.10 31.09 44.38
N LYS A 80 -45.59 32.03 45.20
CA LYS A 80 -44.38 32.79 44.87
C LYS A 80 -43.15 31.89 44.78
N GLY A 81 -43.01 30.92 45.69
CA GLY A 81 -41.95 29.92 45.66
C GLY A 81 -41.91 29.15 44.34
N PHE A 82 -43.06 28.63 43.90
CA PHE A 82 -43.18 27.92 42.62
C PHE A 82 -42.88 28.81 41.42
N LEU A 83 -43.31 30.08 41.42
CA LEU A 83 -42.97 31.01 40.33
C LEU A 83 -41.47 31.28 40.22
N VAL A 84 -40.76 31.36 41.36
CA VAL A 84 -39.30 31.52 41.36
C VAL A 84 -38.64 30.26 40.82
N GLU A 85 -39.07 29.07 41.25
CA GLU A 85 -38.52 27.81 40.76
C GLU A 85 -38.75 27.62 39.25
N LEU A 86 -39.96 27.93 38.76
CA LEU A 86 -40.26 27.84 37.33
C LEU A 86 -39.38 28.77 36.50
N ARG A 87 -39.14 30.00 36.96
CA ARG A 87 -38.19 30.92 36.30
C ARG A 87 -36.78 30.35 36.27
N GLN A 88 -36.28 29.83 37.38
CA GLN A 88 -34.95 29.20 37.42
C GLN A 88 -34.83 28.02 36.46
N ARG A 89 -35.89 27.21 36.34
CA ARG A 89 -35.93 26.10 35.37
C ARG A 89 -35.94 26.62 33.94
N ILE A 90 -36.72 27.65 33.62
CA ILE A 90 -36.73 28.29 32.29
C ILE A 90 -35.32 28.76 31.94
N ASP A 91 -34.67 29.52 32.82
CA ASP A 91 -33.30 30.01 32.61
C ASP A 91 -32.31 28.86 32.40
N LEU A 92 -32.44 27.76 33.15
CA LEU A 92 -31.61 26.57 32.99
C LEU A 92 -31.82 25.92 31.62
N TYR A 93 -33.06 25.77 31.17
CA TYR A 93 -33.37 25.20 29.86
C TYR A 93 -32.88 26.09 28.72
N GLU A 94 -33.03 27.40 28.82
CA GLU A 94 -32.52 28.35 27.83
C GLU A 94 -30.98 28.24 27.71
N ASN A 95 -30.27 28.18 28.83
CA ASN A 95 -28.82 27.97 28.83
C ASN A 95 -28.42 26.63 28.22
N LYS A 96 -29.19 25.57 28.49
CA LYS A 96 -28.94 24.24 27.91
C LYS A 96 -29.15 24.23 26.40
N VAL A 97 -30.20 24.88 25.91
CA VAL A 97 -30.47 25.01 24.46
C VAL A 97 -29.32 25.77 23.80
N ALA A 98 -28.90 26.91 24.35
CA ALA A 98 -27.77 27.67 23.81
C ALA A 98 -26.45 26.87 23.78
N LEU A 99 -26.20 26.02 24.78
CA LEU A 99 -25.03 25.14 24.81
C LEU A 99 -25.13 24.05 23.73
N LEU A 100 -26.30 23.45 23.54
CA LEU A 100 -26.53 22.44 22.52
C LEU A 100 -26.38 23.03 21.11
N ASP A 101 -26.93 24.22 20.85
CA ASP A 101 -26.77 24.92 19.58
C ASP A 101 -25.29 25.20 19.26
N LYS A 102 -24.50 25.56 20.29
CA LYS A 102 -23.05 25.73 20.13
C LYS A 102 -22.36 24.41 19.77
N LYS A 103 -22.74 23.32 20.43
CA LYS A 103 -22.17 21.99 20.18
C LYS A 103 -22.55 21.45 18.81
N GLU A 104 -23.78 21.68 18.37
CA GLU A 104 -24.25 21.31 17.03
C GLU A 104 -23.43 22.03 15.95
N LYS A 105 -23.22 23.34 16.09
CA LYS A 105 -22.33 24.12 15.20
C LYS A 105 -20.89 23.61 15.19
N GLU A 106 -20.34 23.26 16.36
CA GLU A 106 -19.00 22.66 16.46
C GLU A 106 -18.94 21.32 15.70
N ILE A 107 -19.91 20.43 15.91
CA ILE A 107 -19.99 19.13 15.23
C ILE A 107 -20.10 19.30 13.72
N ASP A 108 -20.94 20.21 13.25
CA ASP A 108 -21.12 20.43 11.82
C ASP A 108 -19.88 21.01 11.15
N SER A 109 -19.15 21.90 11.85
CA SER A 109 -17.85 22.39 11.36
C SER A 109 -16.83 21.26 11.22
N VAL A 110 -16.73 20.38 12.22
CA VAL A 110 -15.80 19.24 12.19
C VAL A 110 -16.19 18.23 11.11
N LYS A 111 -17.49 17.98 10.90
CA LYS A 111 -17.97 17.11 9.81
C LYS A 111 -17.58 17.68 8.45
N ALA A 112 -17.74 18.97 8.24
CA ALA A 112 -17.35 19.63 7.00
C ALA A 112 -15.84 19.51 6.74
N ASP A 113 -15.01 19.70 7.77
CA ASP A 113 -13.56 19.53 7.68
C ASP A 113 -13.15 18.09 7.35
N ILE A 114 -13.78 17.10 8.01
CA ILE A 114 -13.53 15.68 7.74
C ILE A 114 -13.87 15.33 6.28
N GLU A 115 -15.01 15.79 5.77
CA GLU A 115 -15.40 15.53 4.38
C GLU A 115 -14.46 16.24 3.39
N SER A 116 -13.96 17.44 3.74
CA SER A 116 -12.92 18.13 2.95
C SER A 116 -11.63 17.30 2.87
N HIS A 117 -11.09 16.87 4.01
CA HIS A 117 -9.87 16.04 4.06
C HIS A 117 -10.05 14.70 3.36
N LYS A 118 -11.22 14.08 3.47
CA LYS A 118 -11.53 12.83 2.76
C LYS A 118 -11.45 13.00 1.24
N LYS A 119 -12.01 14.10 0.70
CA LYS A 119 -11.90 14.43 -0.73
C LYS A 119 -10.44 14.66 -1.15
N GLU A 120 -9.66 15.34 -0.32
CA GLU A 120 -8.24 15.56 -0.57
C GLU A 120 -7.45 14.25 -0.63
N LEU A 121 -7.67 13.36 0.35
CA LEU A 121 -7.03 12.03 0.40
C LEU A 121 -7.39 11.17 -0.82
N ILE A 122 -8.65 11.19 -1.27
CA ILE A 122 -9.08 10.48 -2.48
C ILE A 122 -8.35 11.05 -3.71
N SER A 123 -8.23 12.38 -3.82
CA SER A 123 -7.49 13.03 -4.91
C SER A 123 -6.00 12.67 -4.91
N MET A 124 -5.35 12.73 -3.74
CA MET A 124 -3.94 12.35 -3.59
C MET A 124 -3.71 10.88 -3.93
N ARG A 125 -4.61 9.98 -3.50
CA ARG A 125 -4.56 8.56 -3.85
C ARG A 125 -4.64 8.35 -5.36
N GLY A 126 -5.57 9.02 -6.04
CA GLY A 126 -5.68 8.95 -7.50
C GLY A 126 -4.41 9.43 -8.22
N LYS A 127 -3.78 10.51 -7.73
CA LYS A 127 -2.49 10.99 -8.27
C LYS A 127 -1.36 9.98 -8.06
N LEU A 128 -1.31 9.36 -6.88
CA LEU A 128 -0.30 8.34 -6.56
C LEU A 128 -0.46 7.09 -7.44
N ASP A 129 -1.69 6.61 -7.60
CA ASP A 129 -1.99 5.47 -8.47
C ASP A 129 -1.62 5.78 -9.93
N GLY A 130 -1.93 6.98 -10.42
CA GLY A 130 -1.50 7.46 -11.74
C GLY A 130 0.02 7.49 -11.90
N ALA A 131 0.75 8.02 -10.92
CA ALA A 131 2.22 8.05 -10.93
C ALA A 131 2.83 6.65 -10.90
N LEU A 132 2.27 5.72 -10.12
CA LEU A 132 2.73 4.33 -10.07
C LEU A 132 2.53 3.60 -11.41
N LEU A 133 1.42 3.86 -12.10
CA LEU A 133 1.17 3.31 -13.43
C LEU A 133 2.19 3.84 -14.46
N LEU A 134 2.50 5.15 -14.43
CA LEU A 134 3.51 5.74 -15.29
C LEU A 134 4.90 5.15 -15.04
N ILE A 135 5.33 5.07 -13.78
CA ILE A 135 6.63 4.48 -13.41
C ILE A 135 6.70 3.00 -13.83
N SER A 136 5.60 2.25 -13.66
CA SER A 136 5.53 0.85 -14.08
C SER A 136 5.69 0.71 -15.59
N LYS A 137 5.02 1.59 -16.37
CA LYS A 137 5.12 1.61 -17.83
C LYS A 137 6.54 1.97 -18.29
N GLU A 138 7.11 3.06 -17.79
CA GLU A 138 8.47 3.50 -18.13
C GLU A 138 9.51 2.42 -17.81
N ARG A 139 9.34 1.69 -16.70
CA ARG A 139 10.22 0.58 -16.34
C ARG A 139 10.16 -0.56 -17.36
N VAL A 140 8.97 -0.90 -17.85
CA VAL A 140 8.80 -1.95 -18.88
C VAL A 140 9.41 -1.50 -20.20
N ASP A 141 9.22 -0.23 -20.57
CA ASP A 141 9.78 0.34 -21.80
C ASP A 141 11.32 0.34 -21.75
N LEU A 142 11.92 0.77 -20.63
CA LEU A 142 13.37 0.70 -20.41
C LEU A 142 13.91 -0.73 -20.42
N ASP A 143 13.22 -1.69 -19.80
CA ASP A 143 13.62 -3.10 -19.83
C ASP A 143 13.60 -3.63 -21.28
N ASN A 144 12.62 -3.23 -22.09
CA ASN A 144 12.54 -3.60 -23.51
C ASN A 144 13.67 -2.97 -24.34
N ASP A 145 13.95 -1.68 -24.13
CA ASP A 145 15.02 -0.96 -24.81
C ASP A 145 16.39 -1.57 -24.50
N LEU A 146 16.64 -1.92 -23.23
CA LEU A 146 17.85 -2.63 -22.82
C LEU A 146 17.98 -3.99 -23.51
N ILE A 147 16.89 -4.75 -23.63
CA ILE A 147 16.90 -6.03 -24.34
C ILE A 147 17.21 -5.85 -25.84
N VAL A 148 16.64 -4.82 -26.49
CA VAL A 148 16.89 -4.51 -27.89
C VAL A 148 18.35 -4.08 -28.09
N PHE A 149 18.84 -3.19 -27.21
CA PHE A 149 20.20 -2.70 -27.23
C PHE A 149 21.21 -3.84 -27.06
N ASP A 150 21.05 -4.68 -26.02
CA ASP A 150 21.92 -5.85 -25.77
C ASP A 150 21.96 -6.81 -26.96
N LYS A 151 20.81 -7.06 -27.59
CA LYS A 151 20.75 -7.92 -28.79
C LYS A 151 21.50 -7.30 -29.96
N SER A 152 21.36 -6.00 -30.17
CA SER A 152 22.05 -5.28 -31.24
C SER A 152 23.57 -5.21 -30.99
N GLU A 153 24.00 -4.91 -29.77
CA GLU A 153 25.40 -4.86 -29.36
C GLU A 153 26.05 -6.23 -29.53
N ARG A 154 25.42 -7.30 -29.06
CA ARG A 154 25.92 -8.68 -29.23
C ARG A 154 26.05 -9.08 -30.69
N LYS A 155 25.09 -8.71 -31.55
CA LYS A 155 25.17 -8.97 -33.00
C LYS A 155 26.35 -8.24 -33.63
N ASN A 156 26.53 -6.96 -33.29
CA ASN A 156 27.62 -6.13 -33.81
C ASN A 156 28.98 -6.62 -33.33
N LEU A 157 29.12 -6.94 -32.04
CA LEU A 157 30.34 -7.51 -31.46
C LEU A 157 30.68 -8.86 -32.09
N LYS A 158 29.70 -9.73 -32.30
CA LYS A 158 29.90 -11.03 -32.98
C LYS A 158 30.34 -10.84 -34.43
N HIS A 159 29.78 -9.86 -35.13
CA HIS A 159 30.20 -9.54 -36.49
C HIS A 159 31.66 -9.06 -36.53
N LEU A 160 32.03 -8.09 -35.68
CA LEU A 160 33.41 -7.62 -35.55
C LEU A 160 34.38 -8.75 -35.18
N ALA A 161 34.00 -9.59 -34.22
CA ALA A 161 34.76 -10.77 -33.82
C ALA A 161 35.03 -11.71 -35.00
N ASN A 162 34.02 -11.96 -35.85
CA ASN A 162 34.16 -12.79 -37.05
C ASN A 162 35.06 -12.17 -38.12
N VAL A 163 34.97 -10.84 -38.30
CA VAL A 163 35.84 -10.09 -39.23
C VAL A 163 37.29 -10.22 -38.78
N TYR A 164 37.60 -9.91 -37.51
CA TYR A 164 38.97 -10.00 -37.00
C TYR A 164 39.48 -11.43 -36.90
N ALA A 165 38.64 -12.42 -36.60
CA ALA A 165 39.04 -13.83 -36.57
C ALA A 165 39.40 -14.41 -37.95
N SER A 166 38.86 -13.80 -39.02
CA SER A 166 39.17 -14.14 -40.41
C SER A 166 40.48 -13.48 -40.90
N MET A 167 40.99 -12.48 -40.18
CA MET A 167 42.25 -11.82 -40.52
C MET A 167 43.48 -12.61 -40.05
N GLU A 168 44.64 -12.23 -40.59
CA GLU A 168 45.94 -12.66 -40.09
C GLU A 168 46.17 -12.13 -38.66
N ALA A 169 46.75 -12.96 -37.79
CA ALA A 169 46.86 -12.67 -36.36
C ALA A 169 47.61 -11.37 -36.06
N SER A 170 48.75 -11.14 -36.74
CA SER A 170 49.57 -9.93 -36.57
C SER A 170 48.80 -8.65 -36.98
N LYS A 171 48.06 -8.69 -38.10
CA LYS A 171 47.23 -7.55 -38.55
C LYS A 171 46.07 -7.25 -37.62
N ALA A 172 45.37 -8.30 -37.16
CA ALA A 172 44.29 -8.15 -36.20
C ALA A 172 44.80 -7.59 -34.86
N ALA A 173 45.96 -8.05 -34.39
CA ALA A 173 46.61 -7.55 -33.17
C ALA A 173 46.94 -6.07 -33.26
N GLY A 174 47.49 -5.60 -34.39
CA GLY A 174 47.77 -4.19 -34.62
C GLY A 174 46.53 -3.31 -34.51
N ILE A 175 45.39 -3.74 -35.07
CA ILE A 175 44.12 -3.00 -35.01
C ILE A 175 43.51 -3.06 -33.60
N LEU A 176 43.46 -4.24 -32.98
CA LEU A 176 42.88 -4.41 -31.64
C LEU A 176 43.67 -3.67 -30.56
N SER A 177 44.99 -3.51 -30.73
CA SER A 177 45.83 -2.73 -29.81
C SER A 177 45.53 -1.23 -29.84
N GLN A 178 44.89 -0.74 -30.91
CA GLN A 178 44.44 0.65 -31.03
C GLN A 178 43.05 0.88 -30.45
N LEU A 179 42.28 -0.19 -30.19
CA LEU A 179 40.96 -0.07 -29.57
C LEU A 179 41.09 0.16 -28.06
N ASN A 180 40.03 0.73 -27.46
CA ASN A 180 39.89 0.73 -26.01
C ASN A 180 39.95 -0.73 -25.50
N SER A 181 40.70 -0.97 -24.42
CA SER A 181 40.87 -2.30 -23.82
C SER A 181 39.55 -2.98 -23.46
N GLU A 182 38.51 -2.23 -23.10
CA GLU A 182 37.17 -2.77 -22.86
C GLU A 182 36.52 -3.29 -24.15
N THR A 183 36.52 -2.48 -25.22
CA THR A 183 35.97 -2.86 -26.52
C THR A 183 36.74 -4.02 -27.13
N GLY A 184 38.08 -3.97 -27.07
CA GLY A 184 38.96 -5.05 -27.49
C GLY A 184 38.63 -6.35 -26.77
N ALA A 185 38.46 -6.30 -25.44
CA ALA A 185 38.07 -7.46 -24.64
C ALA A 185 36.69 -8.01 -25.01
N LYS A 186 35.67 -7.17 -25.21
CA LYS A 186 34.33 -7.61 -25.66
C LYS A 186 34.38 -8.33 -27.01
N VAL A 187 35.16 -7.81 -27.96
CA VAL A 187 35.38 -8.43 -29.27
C VAL A 187 36.16 -9.74 -29.16
N MET A 188 37.24 -9.76 -28.37
CA MET A 188 38.07 -10.96 -28.12
C MET A 188 37.34 -12.06 -27.36
N ALA A 189 36.41 -11.72 -26.47
CA ALA A 189 35.54 -12.67 -25.78
C ALA A 189 34.45 -13.24 -26.71
N SER A 190 34.06 -12.50 -27.75
CA SER A 190 33.04 -12.90 -28.71
C SER A 190 33.57 -13.77 -29.87
N MET A 191 34.89 -13.91 -30.01
CA MET A 191 35.53 -14.74 -31.04
C MET A 191 35.93 -16.13 -30.53
N PRO A 192 36.19 -17.12 -31.41
CA PRO A 192 36.66 -18.43 -31.00
C PRO A 192 37.98 -18.37 -30.21
N SER A 193 38.05 -19.07 -29.08
CA SER A 193 39.16 -18.99 -28.12
C SER A 193 40.54 -19.24 -28.75
N ARG A 194 40.63 -20.18 -29.71
CA ARG A 194 41.87 -20.48 -30.43
C ARG A 194 42.36 -19.30 -31.29
N LYS A 195 41.44 -18.57 -31.93
CA LYS A 195 41.77 -17.38 -32.74
C LYS A 195 42.15 -16.22 -31.82
N SER A 196 41.38 -16.01 -30.75
CA SER A 196 41.66 -15.02 -29.71
C SER A 196 43.06 -15.19 -29.12
N ALA A 197 43.44 -16.41 -28.73
CA ALA A 197 44.75 -16.71 -28.17
C ALA A 197 45.90 -16.42 -29.14
N LYS A 198 45.72 -16.75 -30.44
CA LYS A 198 46.72 -16.44 -31.47
C LYS A 198 46.91 -14.95 -31.67
N ILE A 199 45.82 -14.18 -31.67
CA ILE A 199 45.90 -12.72 -31.81
C ILE A 199 46.53 -12.10 -30.55
N LEU A 200 46.16 -12.57 -29.36
CA LEU A 200 46.70 -12.07 -28.09
C LEU A 200 48.22 -12.27 -27.99
N ALA A 201 48.74 -13.37 -28.55
CA ALA A 201 50.19 -13.64 -28.59
C ALA A 201 50.98 -12.64 -29.46
N GLU A 202 50.30 -11.93 -30.37
CA GLU A 202 50.88 -10.92 -31.26
C GLU A 202 50.69 -9.49 -30.74
N ILE A 203 49.93 -9.30 -29.65
CA ILE A 203 49.70 -7.99 -29.01
C ILE A 203 50.85 -7.70 -28.02
N ASP A 204 51.22 -6.43 -27.88
CA ASP A 204 52.18 -5.98 -26.86
C ASP A 204 51.81 -6.51 -25.45
N PRO A 205 52.76 -7.05 -24.66
CA PRO A 205 52.45 -7.68 -23.37
C PRO A 205 51.68 -6.80 -22.39
N ALA A 206 51.94 -5.49 -22.35
CA ALA A 206 51.23 -4.59 -21.44
C ALA A 206 49.76 -4.42 -21.86
N THR A 207 49.52 -4.28 -23.16
CA THR A 207 48.16 -4.17 -23.72
C THR A 207 47.40 -5.49 -23.59
N ALA A 208 48.07 -6.62 -23.87
CA ALA A 208 47.51 -7.95 -23.74
C ALA A 208 47.10 -8.25 -22.28
N ALA A 209 47.90 -7.81 -21.29
CA ALA A 209 47.56 -7.95 -19.89
C ALA A 209 46.28 -7.16 -19.53
N SER A 210 46.17 -5.91 -19.99
CA SER A 210 45.00 -5.07 -19.76
C SER A 210 43.72 -5.66 -20.36
N ILE A 211 43.78 -6.11 -21.62
CA ILE A 211 42.66 -6.76 -22.30
C ILE A 211 42.27 -8.06 -21.56
N SER A 212 43.25 -8.87 -21.15
CA SER A 212 43.00 -10.12 -20.42
C SER A 212 42.30 -9.87 -19.08
N GLU A 213 42.67 -8.81 -18.37
CA GLU A 213 42.00 -8.40 -17.14
C GLU A 213 40.53 -8.02 -17.40
N GLN A 214 40.27 -7.30 -18.49
CA GLN A 214 38.91 -6.92 -18.88
C GLN A 214 38.07 -8.13 -19.29
N ILE A 215 38.63 -9.10 -20.03
CA ILE A 215 37.94 -10.36 -20.36
C ILE A 215 37.52 -11.09 -19.07
N LYS A 216 38.41 -11.18 -18.09
CA LYS A 216 38.10 -11.78 -16.78
C LYS A 216 36.93 -11.06 -16.09
N LYS A 217 36.90 -9.73 -16.12
CA LYS A 217 35.79 -8.94 -15.55
C LYS A 217 34.46 -9.24 -16.26
N LEU A 218 34.46 -9.33 -17.59
CA LEU A 218 33.26 -9.64 -18.38
C LEU A 218 32.69 -11.03 -18.05
N GLU A 219 33.54 -12.03 -17.80
CA GLU A 219 33.09 -13.38 -17.43
C GLU A 219 32.35 -13.41 -16.08
N PHE A 220 32.82 -12.64 -15.09
CA PHE A 220 32.16 -12.52 -13.80
C PHE A 220 30.78 -11.86 -13.91
N VAL A 221 30.67 -10.78 -14.68
CA VAL A 221 29.40 -10.05 -14.87
C VAL A 221 28.33 -10.94 -15.49
N ASN A 222 28.69 -11.72 -16.53
CA ASN A 222 27.75 -12.63 -17.18
C ASN A 222 27.22 -13.73 -16.25
N LYS A 223 28.05 -14.29 -15.37
CA LYS A 223 27.60 -15.29 -14.38
C LYS A 223 26.60 -14.69 -13.39
N THR A 224 26.91 -13.52 -12.85
CA THR A 224 26.02 -12.84 -11.89
C THR A 224 24.69 -12.39 -12.51
N SER A 225 24.69 -11.97 -13.79
CA SER A 225 23.46 -11.54 -14.47
C SER A 225 22.55 -12.73 -14.77
N GLU A 226 23.08 -13.87 -15.22
CA GLU A 226 22.28 -15.08 -15.45
C GLU A 226 21.64 -15.61 -14.16
N GLU A 227 22.36 -15.58 -13.04
CA GLU A 227 21.82 -15.96 -11.73
C GLU A 227 20.70 -14.99 -11.29
N ALA A 228 20.89 -13.69 -11.48
CA ALA A 228 19.87 -12.68 -11.18
C ALA A 228 18.61 -12.84 -12.05
N PHE A 229 18.76 -13.15 -13.35
CA PHE A 229 17.63 -13.42 -14.24
C PHE A 229 16.85 -14.68 -13.83
N LYS A 230 17.55 -15.77 -13.44
CA LYS A 230 16.90 -16.98 -12.91
C LYS A 230 16.08 -16.68 -11.66
N GLN A 231 16.62 -15.87 -10.73
CA GLN A 231 15.90 -15.48 -9.52
C GLN A 231 14.67 -14.60 -9.80
N ARG A 232 14.76 -13.65 -10.74
CA ARG A 232 13.61 -12.81 -11.13
C ARG A 232 12.48 -13.63 -11.76
N ASN A 233 12.81 -14.62 -12.61
CA ASN A 233 11.82 -15.48 -13.25
C ASN A 233 11.11 -16.41 -12.23
N LEU A 234 11.84 -16.95 -11.25
CA LEU A 234 11.26 -17.73 -10.14
C LEU A 234 10.32 -16.88 -9.27
N LYS A 235 10.64 -15.60 -9.04
CA LYS A 235 9.78 -14.70 -8.26
C LYS A 235 8.49 -14.34 -9.01
N LYS A 236 8.56 -14.16 -10.35
CA LYS A 236 7.38 -13.92 -11.19
C LYS A 236 6.41 -15.11 -11.19
N THR A 237 6.90 -16.35 -11.22
CA THR A 237 6.03 -17.54 -11.14
C THR A 237 5.41 -17.73 -9.75
N CYS A 238 6.10 -17.35 -8.67
CA CYS A 238 5.55 -17.42 -7.32
C CYS A 238 4.47 -16.35 -7.04
N CYS A 239 4.59 -15.14 -7.57
CA CYS A 239 3.58 -14.09 -7.35
C CYS A 239 2.27 -14.31 -8.14
N ASN A 240 2.30 -15.00 -9.28
CA ASN A 240 1.07 -15.33 -10.03
C ASN A 240 0.20 -16.40 -9.36
N ILE A 241 0.78 -17.22 -8.47
CA ILE A 241 0.04 -18.30 -7.78
C ILE A 241 -0.72 -17.75 -6.55
N SER A 242 -0.30 -16.61 -5.99
CA SER A 242 -0.96 -15.97 -4.83
C SER A 242 -2.00 -14.92 -5.20
N GLY A 243 -2.17 -14.59 -6.48
CA GLY A 243 -3.03 -13.50 -6.97
C GLY A 243 -4.51 -13.84 -7.18
N TYR A 244 -4.90 -15.10 -7.04
CA TYR A 244 -6.30 -15.55 -7.28
C TYR A 244 -7.22 -15.44 -6.04
N GLY A 245 -6.85 -14.64 -5.02
CA GLY A 245 -7.51 -14.68 -3.71
C GLY A 245 -7.91 -13.35 -3.07
N SER A 246 -7.75 -12.20 -3.72
CA SER A 246 -8.22 -10.91 -3.14
C SER A 246 -9.40 -10.39 -3.94
N GLY A 247 -10.58 -10.63 -3.37
CA GLY A 247 -11.88 -10.35 -3.95
C GLY A 247 -12.07 -8.92 -4.42
N GLN A 248 -12.71 -8.82 -5.58
CA GLN A 248 -13.55 -7.70 -5.97
C GLN A 248 -14.63 -7.52 -4.89
N TYR A 249 -14.39 -6.65 -3.92
CA TYR A 249 -15.50 -5.98 -3.25
C TYR A 249 -15.93 -4.83 -4.17
N LEU A 250 -16.81 -5.16 -5.11
CA LEU A 250 -17.69 -4.20 -5.77
C LEU A 250 -18.52 -3.54 -4.68
N ILE A 251 -18.10 -2.35 -4.25
CA ILE A 251 -18.94 -1.46 -3.47
C ILE A 251 -19.95 -0.90 -4.48
N HIS A 252 -21.11 -1.55 -4.56
CA HIS A 252 -22.29 -0.93 -5.15
C HIS A 252 -22.63 0.29 -4.29
N HIS A 253 -22.43 1.48 -4.86
CA HIS A 253 -23.08 2.68 -4.40
C HIS A 253 -24.57 2.54 -4.72
N GLU A 254 -25.36 2.23 -3.71
CA GLU A 254 -26.81 2.35 -3.72
C GLU A 254 -27.11 3.85 -3.61
N GLU A 255 -27.36 4.47 -4.77
CA GLU A 255 -27.97 5.80 -4.86
C GLU A 255 -29.46 5.66 -4.58
N ASP A 256 -29.84 5.75 -3.31
CA ASP A 256 -31.22 6.01 -2.94
C ASP A 256 -31.47 7.52 -3.01
N GLY A 257 -32.24 7.91 -4.03
CA GLY A 257 -32.75 9.26 -4.20
C GLY A 257 -33.89 9.33 -5.20
N LEU A 258 -35.12 9.05 -4.74
CA LEU A 258 -36.34 9.88 -4.87
C LEU A 258 -37.56 9.20 -4.27
#